data_AF-D3DZX2-F1
#
_entry.id   AF-D3DZX2-F1
#
_cell.length_a   1.000
_cell.length_b   1.000
_cell.length_c   1.000
_cell.angle_alpha   90.00
_cell.angle_beta   90.00
_cell.angle_gamma   90.00
#
_symmetry.space_group_name_H-M   'P 1'
#
loop_
_entity.id
_entity.type
_entity.pdbx_description
1 polymer ?
#
loop_
_entity_poly.entity_id
_entity_poly.type
_entity_poly.pdbx_seq_one_letter_code
_entity_poly.pdbx_strand_id
1 'polypeptide(L)'
;MGLDMFLEGIFEQDGENVREQVIYWRKSNQVHNWFVVNAQDGEDNCQPHSVSREQLEELRDLCRAVLADNDKAEELLPTRPGFFFGAIDYDEWYYYDLQYTVEKIDEVLKDDRYLYFEYCSWW
;
A
#
# COMPACT_ATOMS: atom_id res chain seq x y z
N MET A 1 -17.99 -4.30 -9.07
CA MET A 1 -16.61 -3.91 -9.41
C MET A 1 -16.02 -3.24 -8.18
N GLY A 2 -14.73 -3.42 -7.93
CA GLY A 2 -14.11 -2.89 -6.72
C GLY A 2 -12.61 -2.84 -6.88
N LEU A 3 -11.98 -2.01 -6.07
CA LEU A 3 -10.54 -1.80 -6.01
C LEU A 3 -9.76 -3.02 -5.51
N ASP A 4 -8.97 -3.60 -6.39
CA ASP A 4 -7.97 -4.63 -6.10
C ASP A 4 -6.59 -3.98 -6.21
N MET A 5 -5.72 -4.19 -5.22
CA MET A 5 -4.41 -3.52 -5.13
C MET A 5 -3.32 -4.56 -4.87
N PHE A 6 -2.17 -4.37 -5.50
CA PHE A 6 -1.07 -5.33 -5.48
C PHE A 6 0.26 -4.60 -5.27
N LEU A 7 1.11 -5.18 -4.43
CA LEU A 7 2.54 -4.85 -4.39
C LEU A 7 3.29 -6.06 -4.94
N GLU A 8 4.08 -5.84 -5.98
CA GLU A 8 4.96 -6.84 -6.58
C GLU A 8 6.39 -6.59 -6.11
N GLY A 9 7.06 -7.63 -5.61
CA GLY A 9 8.50 -7.64 -5.38
C GLY A 9 9.21 -8.25 -6.58
N ILE A 10 10.27 -7.58 -7.05
CA ILE A 10 11.08 -8.06 -8.17
C ILE A 10 12.42 -8.56 -7.62
N PHE A 11 12.81 -9.77 -8.00
CA PHE A 11 14.08 -10.39 -7.61
C PHE A 11 14.73 -11.12 -8.80
N GLU A 12 16.04 -11.34 -8.73
CA GLU A 12 16.75 -12.10 -9.77
C GLU A 12 16.72 -13.60 -9.46
N GLN A 13 16.34 -14.40 -10.44
CA GLN A 13 16.43 -15.86 -10.40
C GLN A 13 16.95 -16.37 -11.74
N ASP A 14 18.02 -17.17 -11.73
CA ASP A 14 18.63 -17.75 -12.93
C ASP A 14 19.02 -16.73 -14.02
N GLY A 15 19.36 -15.49 -13.61
CA GLY A 15 19.74 -14.39 -14.51
C GLY A 15 18.57 -13.63 -15.14
N GLU A 16 17.34 -13.90 -14.70
CA GLU A 16 16.13 -13.20 -15.14
C GLU A 16 15.43 -12.50 -13.96
N ASN A 17 14.76 -11.38 -14.24
CA ASN A 17 13.93 -10.71 -13.24
C ASN A 17 12.58 -11.44 -13.12
N VAL A 18 12.30 -11.95 -11.92
CA VAL A 18 11.04 -12.60 -11.57
C VAL A 18 10.20 -11.64 -10.73
N ARG A 19 8.88 -11.64 -10.97
CA ARG A 19 7.89 -10.88 -10.22
C ARG A 19 7.13 -11.81 -9.28
N GLU A 20 6.91 -11.36 -8.05
CA GLU A 20 6.09 -12.04 -7.07
C GLU A 20 5.15 -11.05 -6.40
N GLN A 21 3.87 -11.37 -6.33
CA GLN A 21 2.92 -10.59 -5.55
C GLN A 21 3.21 -10.80 -4.05
N VAL A 22 3.71 -9.75 -3.40
CA VAL A 22 4.12 -9.80 -2.00
C VAL A 22 3.03 -9.30 -1.06
N ILE A 23 2.17 -8.38 -1.51
CA ILE A 23 1.01 -7.91 -0.74
C ILE A 23 -0.20 -7.74 -1.67
N TYR A 24 -1.38 -8.07 -1.16
CA TYR A 24 -2.66 -7.82 -1.81
C TYR A 24 -3.60 -7.11 -0.84
N TRP A 25 -4.19 -6.01 -1.28
CA TRP A 25 -5.26 -5.34 -0.54
C TRP A 25 -6.56 -5.35 -1.33
N ARG A 26 -7.67 -5.45 -0.60
CA ARG A 26 -9.01 -5.39 -1.17
C ARG A 26 -9.77 -4.20 -0.61
N LYS A 27 -9.95 -3.17 -1.44
CA LYS A 27 -10.70 -1.94 -1.11
C LYS A 27 -10.13 -1.15 0.08
N SER A 28 -8.81 -1.16 0.25
CA SER A 28 -8.15 -0.37 1.28
C SER A 28 -7.96 1.07 0.81
N ASN A 29 -8.92 1.93 1.14
CA ASN A 29 -9.01 3.29 0.61
C ASN A 29 -7.78 4.14 0.96
N GLN A 30 -7.49 4.24 2.26
CA GLN A 30 -6.42 5.04 2.84
C GLN A 30 -5.03 4.60 2.37
N VAL A 31 -4.82 3.29 2.20
CA VAL A 31 -3.56 2.75 1.68
C VAL A 31 -3.43 3.07 0.19
N HIS A 32 -4.51 2.91 -0.59
CA HIS A 32 -4.51 3.29 -1.99
C HIS A 32 -4.27 4.79 -2.19
N ASN A 33 -4.96 5.62 -1.42
CA ASN A 33 -4.78 7.07 -1.45
C ASN A 33 -3.33 7.47 -1.14
N TRP A 34 -2.69 6.80 -0.17
CA TRP A 34 -1.29 7.03 0.12
C TRP A 34 -0.38 6.73 -1.09
N PHE A 35 -0.57 5.60 -1.77
CA PHE A 35 0.19 5.28 -2.98
C PHE A 35 -0.07 6.29 -4.10
N VAL A 36 -1.32 6.70 -4.30
CA VAL A 36 -1.69 7.68 -5.33
C VAL A 36 -0.96 8.99 -5.09
N VAL A 37 -0.92 9.48 -3.86
CA VAL A 37 -0.27 10.76 -3.51
C VAL A 37 1.25 10.66 -3.52
N ASN A 38 1.83 9.59 -2.98
CA ASN A 38 3.26 9.52 -2.68
C ASN A 38 4.09 8.69 -3.68
N ALA A 39 3.45 7.87 -4.51
CA ALA A 39 4.12 7.03 -5.51
C ALA A 39 3.61 7.25 -6.95
N GLN A 40 2.41 7.82 -7.14
CA GLN A 40 1.81 8.02 -8.47
C GLN A 40 1.60 9.50 -8.84
N ASP A 41 2.25 10.44 -8.14
CA ASP A 41 2.15 11.90 -8.38
C ASP A 41 0.70 12.44 -8.40
N GLY A 42 -0.21 11.79 -7.67
CA GLY A 42 -1.63 12.12 -7.58
C GLY A 42 -2.51 11.56 -8.70
N GLU A 43 -1.95 10.84 -9.68
CA GLU A 43 -2.66 10.30 -10.84
C GLU A 43 -2.88 8.78 -10.74
N ASP A 44 -4.12 8.41 -10.44
CA ASP A 44 -4.56 7.01 -10.38
C ASP A 44 -4.91 6.50 -11.79
N ASN A 45 -3.93 5.87 -12.47
CA ASN A 45 -4.00 5.46 -13.88
C ASN A 45 -3.90 3.94 -14.13
N CYS A 46 -4.06 3.12 -13.08
CA CYS A 46 -3.90 1.66 -13.10
C CYS A 46 -2.56 1.14 -13.66
N GLN A 47 -1.52 1.96 -13.79
CA GLN A 47 -0.21 1.49 -14.23
C GLN A 47 0.63 1.01 -13.03
N PRO A 48 1.59 0.09 -13.24
CA PRO A 48 2.60 -0.19 -12.23
C PRO A 48 3.47 1.04 -11.96
N HIS A 49 3.68 1.36 -10.69
CA HIS A 49 4.55 2.46 -10.24
C HIS A 49 5.63 1.94 -9.31
N SER A 50 6.86 2.41 -9.48
CA SER A 50 7.98 1.97 -8.63
C SER A 50 7.80 2.46 -7.20
N VAL A 51 8.06 1.57 -6.24
CA VAL A 51 8.03 1.87 -4.81
C VAL A 51 9.37 1.48 -4.19
N SER A 52 10.00 2.44 -3.52
CA SER A 52 11.25 2.22 -2.79
C SER A 52 11.02 1.53 -1.44
N ARG A 53 12.08 0.93 -0.88
CA ARG A 53 12.02 0.36 0.48
C ARG A 53 11.70 1.45 1.50
N GLU A 54 12.26 2.63 1.32
CA GLU A 54 12.04 3.80 2.18
C GLU A 54 10.57 4.25 2.17
N GLN A 55 9.91 4.23 1.00
CA GLN A 55 8.47 4.51 0.89
C GLN A 55 7.62 3.46 1.62
N LEU A 56 7.99 2.17 1.56
CA LEU A 56 7.30 1.14 2.33
C LEU A 56 7.50 1.34 3.84
N GLU A 57 8.70 1.70 4.28
CA GLU A 57 8.98 2.05 5.67
C GLU A 57 8.14 3.25 6.13
N GLU A 58 8.04 4.29 5.30
CA GLU A 58 7.21 5.46 5.57
C GLU A 58 5.74 5.10 5.73
N LEU A 59 5.16 4.35 4.78
CA LEU A 59 3.77 3.89 4.87
C LEU A 59 3.53 3.06 6.14
N ARG A 60 4.43 2.12 6.46
CA ARG A 60 4.35 1.31 7.68
C ARG A 60 4.36 2.17 8.94
N ASP A 61 5.26 3.15 8.99
CA ASP A 61 5.43 3.98 10.18
C ASP A 61 4.26 4.96 10.36
N LEU A 62 3.67 5.45 9.27
CA LEU A 62 2.39 6.17 9.29
C LEU A 62 1.24 5.29 9.81
N CYS A 63 1.12 4.05 9.33
CA CYS A 63 0.11 3.11 9.82
C CYS A 63 0.28 2.86 11.34
N ARG A 64 1.51 2.66 11.80
CA ARG A 64 1.82 2.49 13.23
C ARG A 64 1.49 3.75 14.05
N ALA A 65 1.77 4.93 13.52
CA ALA A 65 1.46 6.19 14.19
C ALA A 65 -0.05 6.37 14.40
N VAL A 66 -0.86 6.05 13.38
CA VAL A 66 -2.32 6.08 13.48
C VAL A 66 -2.84 4.99 14.43
N LEU A 67 -2.29 3.78 14.40
CA LEU A 67 -2.70 2.70 15.30
C LEU A 67 -2.34 2.97 16.78
N ALA A 68 -1.31 3.78 17.02
CA ALA A 68 -0.94 4.23 18.37
C ALA A 68 -1.82 5.40 18.86
N ASP A 69 -2.40 6.16 17.94
CA ASP A 69 -3.16 7.38 18.22
C ASP A 69 -4.19 7.61 17.10
N ASN A 70 -5.38 7.02 17.28
CA ASN A 70 -6.43 7.00 16.27
C ASN A 70 -6.92 8.41 15.87
N ASP A 71 -6.74 9.42 16.72
CA ASP A 71 -7.14 10.80 16.43
C ASP A 71 -6.36 11.40 15.25
N LYS A 72 -5.23 10.79 14.86
CA LYS A 72 -4.40 11.20 13.72
C LYS A 72 -4.80 10.57 12.39
N ALA A 73 -5.80 9.69 12.35
CA ALA A 73 -6.15 8.93 11.16
C ALA A 73 -6.47 9.82 9.95
N GLU A 74 -7.30 10.85 10.14
CA GLU A 74 -7.67 11.80 9.08
C GLU A 74 -6.51 12.69 8.62
N GLU A 75 -5.54 12.98 9.51
CA GLU A 75 -4.39 13.80 9.19
C GLU A 75 -3.31 13.02 8.42
N LEU A 76 -2.97 11.81 8.89
CA LEU A 76 -1.83 11.04 8.40
C LEU A 76 -2.16 10.09 7.26
N LEU A 77 -3.34 9.46 7.32
CA LEU A 77 -3.78 8.46 6.34
C LEU A 77 -5.25 8.69 5.97
N PRO A 78 -5.57 9.86 5.35
CA PRO A 78 -6.93 10.20 5.01
C PRO A 78 -7.52 9.23 3.98
N THR A 79 -8.80 8.92 4.14
CA THR A 79 -9.59 8.32 3.06
C THR A 79 -9.88 9.36 1.98
N ARG A 80 -9.99 8.90 0.73
CA ARG A 80 -10.31 9.73 -0.43
C ARG A 80 -11.69 9.34 -0.98
N PRO A 81 -12.60 10.30 -1.20
CA PRO A 81 -13.86 10.02 -1.88
C PRO A 81 -13.59 9.74 -3.36
N GLY A 82 -14.24 8.73 -3.91
CA GLY A 82 -14.11 8.38 -5.32
C GLY A 82 -14.87 7.11 -5.63
N PHE A 83 -15.41 7.01 -6.84
CA PHE A 83 -16.20 5.85 -7.27
C PHE A 83 -15.40 4.53 -7.17
N PHE A 84 -14.08 4.61 -7.34
CA PHE A 84 -13.19 3.46 -7.28
C PHE A 84 -12.37 3.35 -5.98
N PHE A 85 -12.55 4.25 -5.01
CA PHE A 85 -11.73 4.26 -3.77
C PHE A 85 -12.33 3.47 -2.60
N GLY A 86 -13.64 3.18 -2.63
CA GLY A 86 -14.31 2.38 -1.59
C GLY A 86 -14.90 3.22 -0.46
N ALA A 87 -15.01 2.62 0.74
CA ALA A 87 -15.56 3.28 1.92
C ALA A 87 -14.65 4.42 2.40
N ILE A 88 -15.24 5.42 3.06
CA ILE A 88 -14.52 6.60 3.56
C ILE A 88 -14.53 6.70 5.10
N ASP A 89 -15.24 5.78 5.76
CA ASP A 89 -15.40 5.78 7.21
C ASP A 89 -14.12 5.29 7.89
N TYR A 90 -13.79 5.89 9.04
CA TYR A 90 -12.67 5.51 9.90
C TYR A 90 -13.13 4.49 10.94
N ASP A 91 -13.67 3.37 10.45
CA ASP A 91 -14.27 2.31 11.26
C ASP A 91 -13.29 1.16 11.55
N GLU A 92 -13.80 0.03 12.06
CA GLU A 92 -12.99 -1.15 12.36
C GLU A 92 -12.23 -1.71 11.13
N TRP A 93 -12.77 -1.56 9.93
CA TRP A 93 -12.14 -2.03 8.69
C TRP A 93 -10.98 -1.13 8.28
N TYR A 94 -11.11 0.18 8.48
CA TYR A 94 -9.99 1.12 8.30
C TYR A 94 -8.79 0.69 9.15
N TYR A 95 -8.99 0.43 10.44
CA TYR A 95 -7.89 0.04 11.34
C TYR A 95 -7.39 -1.38 11.08
N TYR A 96 -8.27 -2.30 10.68
CA TYR A 96 -7.85 -3.65 10.27
C TYR A 96 -6.87 -3.60 9.09
N ASP A 97 -7.18 -2.80 8.08
CA ASP A 97 -6.31 -2.60 6.93
C ASP A 97 -4.94 -2.02 7.32
N LEU A 98 -4.89 -1.09 8.28
CA LEU A 98 -3.63 -0.55 8.78
C LEU A 98 -2.79 -1.63 9.46
N GLN A 99 -3.41 -2.45 10.31
CA GLN A 99 -2.72 -3.56 11.00
C GLN A 99 -2.17 -4.57 9.98
N TYR A 100 -3.01 -4.97 9.02
CA TYR A 100 -2.62 -5.85 7.92
C TYR A 100 -1.45 -5.28 7.12
N THR A 101 -1.49 -3.99 6.80
CA THR A 101 -0.45 -3.30 6.04
C THR A 101 0.88 -3.28 6.80
N VAL A 102 0.86 -3.00 8.11
CA VAL A 102 2.07 -3.05 8.95
C VAL A 102 2.67 -4.46 8.96
N GLU A 103 1.85 -5.49 9.21
CA GLU A 103 2.29 -6.88 9.25
C GLU A 103 2.96 -7.28 7.94
N LYS A 104 2.31 -7.02 6.80
CA LYS A 104 2.81 -7.42 5.49
C LYS A 104 4.05 -6.65 5.08
N ILE A 105 4.11 -5.34 5.33
CA ILE A 105 5.33 -4.57 5.04
C ILE A 105 6.50 -5.05 5.92
N ASP A 106 6.27 -5.37 7.20
CA ASP A 106 7.31 -5.93 8.08
C ASP A 106 7.82 -7.30 7.58
N GLU A 107 6.96 -8.13 7.00
CA GLU A 107 7.37 -9.40 6.37
C GLU A 107 8.22 -9.16 5.12
N VAL A 108 7.76 -8.27 4.24
CA VAL A 108 8.44 -7.95 2.96
C VAL A 108 9.80 -7.31 3.19
N LEU A 109 9.92 -6.38 4.13
CA LEU A 109 11.18 -5.69 4.41
C LEU A 109 12.25 -6.58 5.05
N LYS A 110 11.86 -7.70 5.67
CA LYS A 110 12.81 -8.71 6.19
C LYS A 110 13.45 -9.54 5.09
N ASP A 111 12.84 -9.58 3.90
CA ASP A 111 13.36 -10.30 2.75
C ASP A 111 14.27 -9.39 1.92
N ASP A 112 15.56 -9.73 1.89
CA ASP A 112 16.61 -8.98 1.20
C ASP A 112 16.74 -9.37 -0.28
N ARG A 113 15.99 -10.36 -0.77
CA ARG A 113 16.07 -10.79 -2.18
C ARG A 113 15.48 -9.79 -3.16
N TYR A 114 14.54 -8.95 -2.72
CA TYR A 114 13.86 -8.00 -3.60
C TYR A 114 14.77 -6.83 -3.94
N LEU A 115 14.99 -6.65 -5.25
CA LEU A 115 15.75 -5.56 -5.85
C LEU A 115 14.96 -4.24 -5.81
N TYR A 116 13.67 -4.31 -6.16
CA TYR A 116 12.75 -3.18 -6.14
C TYR A 116 11.29 -3.67 -6.07
N PHE A 117 10.36 -2.74 -5.81
CA PHE A 117 8.93 -3.03 -5.75
C PHE A 117 8.15 -2.21 -6.78
N GLU A 118 7.01 -2.75 -7.20
CA GLU A 118 6.03 -2.06 -8.04
C GLU A 118 4.64 -2.15 -7.41
N TYR A 119 3.93 -1.02 -7.32
CA TYR A 119 2.54 -0.95 -6.88
C TYR A 119 1.61 -0.83 -8.08
N CYS A 120 0.49 -1.57 -8.07
CA CYS A 120 -0.54 -1.51 -9.10
C CYS A 120 -1.95 -1.68 -8.48
N SER A 121 -2.95 -1.09 -9.12
CA SER A 121 -4.37 -1.16 -8.75
C SER A 121 -5.26 -1.42 -9.96
N TRP A 122 -6.43 -2.03 -9.73
CA TRP A 122 -7.42 -2.35 -10.76
C TRP A 122 -8.85 -2.19 -10.24
N TRP A 123 -9.77 -1.72 -11.09
CA TRP A 123 -11.17 -1.46 -10.73
C TRP A 123 -12.17 -1.59 -11.89
#